data_AF-A0A970MT05-F1
#
_entry.id   AF-A0A970MT05-F1
#
_cell.length_a   1.000
_cell.length_b   1.000
_cell.length_c   1.000
_cell.angle_alpha   90.00
_cell.angle_beta   90.00
_cell.angle_gamma   90.00
#
_symmetry.space_group_name_H-M   'P 1'
#
loop_
_entity.id
_entity.type
_entity.pdbx_description
1 polymer ?
#
loop_
_entity_poly.entity_id
_entity_poly.type
_entity_poly.pdbx_seq_one_letter_code
_entity_poly.pdbx_strand_id
1 'polypeptide(L)'
;MPNFEDIMKDLFHNQTAWYVDMFGKVKSNKTTLFMDRNNCTSQEHVEKWLCINDLLNIMHYFNSVCIDDVCTKDTRYSIGLNLDGEPIIRAANNDYGTAFVFNRYDDAEKAIEIMGKEKLKKIFMDRV
;
A
#
# COMPACT_ATOMS: atom_id res chain seq x y z
N MET A 1 14.22 20.06 16.42
CA MET A 1 13.74 19.24 15.29
C MET A 1 12.30 19.63 15.04
N PRO A 2 11.83 19.73 13.79
CA PRO A 2 10.43 20.00 13.51
C PRO A 2 9.58 18.88 14.13
N ASN A 3 8.45 19.24 14.73
CA ASN A 3 7.45 18.26 15.17
C ASN A 3 6.59 17.81 13.97
N PHE A 4 5.68 16.86 14.18
CA PHE A 4 4.83 16.37 13.08
C PHE A 4 3.96 17.47 12.46
N GLU A 5 3.42 18.38 13.26
CA GLU A 5 2.61 19.51 12.79
C GLU A 5 3.43 20.47 11.93
N ASP A 6 4.67 20.77 12.33
CA ASP A 6 5.60 21.60 11.55
C ASP A 6 5.83 20.99 10.16
N ILE A 7 6.06 19.67 10.09
CA ILE A 7 6.26 18.94 8.83
C ILE A 7 5.01 19.00 7.94
N MET A 8 3.82 18.72 8.50
CA MET A 8 2.56 18.74 7.74
C MET A 8 2.25 20.15 7.24
N LYS A 9 2.56 21.17 8.04
CA LYS A 9 2.40 22.57 7.66
C LYS A 9 3.32 22.94 6.50
N ASP A 10 4.60 22.57 6.56
CA ASP A 10 5.55 22.82 5.47
C ASP A 10 5.14 22.12 4.15
N LEU A 11 4.60 20.90 4.24
CA LEU A 11 4.17 20.15 3.07
C LEU A 11 2.87 20.66 2.44
N PHE A 12 1.89 21.11 3.25
CA PHE A 12 0.52 21.31 2.77
C PHE A 12 -0.09 22.69 3.03
N HIS A 13 0.37 23.45 4.03
CA HIS A 13 -0.25 24.73 4.36
C HIS A 13 0.02 25.78 3.28
N ASN A 14 -1.05 26.25 2.63
CA ASN A 14 -0.99 27.10 1.45
C ASN A 14 -0.20 26.46 0.28
N GLN A 15 -0.07 25.14 0.25
CA GLN A 15 0.49 24.38 -0.86
C GLN A 15 -0.61 23.63 -1.59
N THR A 16 -0.29 23.13 -2.79
CA THR A 16 -1.21 22.23 -3.52
C THR A 16 -1.15 20.85 -2.88
N ALA A 17 -2.27 20.38 -2.37
CA ALA A 17 -2.44 19.01 -1.92
C ALA A 17 -3.27 18.23 -2.94
N TRP A 18 -2.96 16.94 -3.07
CA TRP A 18 -3.74 15.96 -3.83
C TRP A 18 -4.47 15.05 -2.86
N TYR A 19 -5.68 14.63 -3.20
CA TYR A 19 -6.50 13.80 -2.32
C TYR A 19 -7.56 13.04 -3.11
N VAL A 20 -8.20 12.07 -2.47
CA VAL A 20 -9.37 11.35 -3.02
C VAL A 20 -10.66 11.96 -2.46
N ASP A 21 -11.56 12.41 -3.32
CA ASP A 21 -12.87 12.92 -2.86
C ASP A 21 -13.82 11.79 -2.42
N MET A 22 -14.98 12.17 -1.88
CA MET A 22 -16.00 11.21 -1.40
C MET A 22 -16.54 10.26 -2.49
N PHE A 23 -16.27 10.55 -3.77
CA PHE A 23 -16.69 9.72 -4.91
C PHE A 23 -15.54 8.88 -5.47
N GLY A 24 -14.40 8.83 -4.78
CA GLY A 24 -13.23 8.07 -5.22
C GLY A 24 -12.44 8.76 -6.34
N LYS A 25 -12.68 10.05 -6.62
CA LYS A 25 -11.95 10.77 -7.67
C LYS A 25 -10.74 11.48 -7.10
N VAL A 26 -9.62 11.40 -7.82
CA VAL A 26 -8.43 12.18 -7.48
C VAL A 26 -8.71 13.66 -7.78
N LYS A 27 -8.45 14.51 -6.78
CA LYS A 27 -8.61 15.96 -6.82
C LYS A 27 -7.36 16.64 -6.28
N SER A 28 -7.26 17.94 -6.55
CA SER A 28 -6.26 18.80 -5.93
C SER A 28 -6.81 20.18 -5.68
N ASN A 29 -6.29 20.81 -4.62
CA ASN A 29 -6.56 22.20 -4.30
C ASN A 29 -5.40 22.80 -3.50
N LYS A 30 -5.36 24.13 -3.44
CA LYS A 30 -4.55 24.82 -2.43
C LYS A 30 -5.28 24.73 -1.10
N THR A 31 -4.66 24.14 -0.08
CA THR A 31 -5.33 23.85 1.19
C THR A 31 -4.73 24.63 2.36
N THR A 32 -5.57 25.03 3.31
CA THR A 32 -5.13 25.45 4.66
C THR A 32 -5.37 24.34 5.68
N LEU A 33 -6.05 23.26 5.30
CA LEU A 33 -6.31 22.07 6.11
C LEU A 33 -5.10 21.12 6.01
N PHE A 34 -3.94 21.58 6.45
CA PHE A 34 -2.67 20.87 6.29
C PHE A 34 -2.61 19.53 7.07
N MET A 35 -3.48 19.35 8.07
CA MET A 35 -3.60 18.14 8.88
C MET A 35 -4.62 17.12 8.33
N ASP A 36 -5.25 17.35 7.17
CA ASP A 36 -6.13 16.35 6.58
C ASP A 36 -5.34 15.06 6.26
N ARG A 37 -5.82 13.92 6.75
CA ARG A 37 -5.15 12.62 6.65
C ARG A 37 -5.06 12.12 5.20
N ASN A 38 -5.90 12.65 4.32
CA ASN A 38 -5.92 12.27 2.90
C ASN A 38 -5.05 13.21 2.03
N ASN A 39 -4.33 14.16 2.63
CA ASN A 39 -3.41 15.01 1.89
C ASN A 39 -2.21 14.19 1.37
N CYS A 40 -1.98 14.30 0.07
CA CYS A 40 -0.85 13.73 -0.64
C CYS A 40 -0.09 14.83 -1.38
N THR A 41 1.22 14.66 -1.49
CA THR A 41 2.14 15.63 -2.11
C THR A 41 2.08 15.65 -3.64
N SER A 42 1.55 14.60 -4.27
CA SER A 42 1.37 14.51 -5.72
C SER A 42 0.22 13.57 -6.08
N GLN A 43 -0.20 13.60 -7.35
CA GLN A 43 -1.15 12.62 -7.88
C GLN A 43 -0.60 11.19 -7.76
N GLU A 44 0.68 10.99 -8.04
CA GLU A 44 1.32 9.66 -7.93
C GLU A 44 1.30 9.12 -6.51
N HIS A 45 1.43 9.98 -5.50
CA HIS A 45 1.30 9.59 -4.11
C HIS A 45 -0.12 9.05 -3.84
N VAL A 46 -1.17 9.73 -4.32
CA VAL A 46 -2.55 9.23 -4.23
C VAL A 46 -2.70 7.87 -4.93
N GLU A 47 -2.19 7.73 -6.14
CA GLU A 47 -2.27 6.46 -6.89
C GLU A 47 -1.53 5.31 -6.20
N LYS A 48 -0.35 5.57 -5.62
CA LYS A 48 0.40 4.58 -4.82
C LYS A 48 -0.38 4.17 -3.59
N TRP A 49 -0.99 5.13 -2.88
CA TRP A 49 -1.81 4.87 -1.70
C TRP A 49 -3.05 4.02 -2.02
N LEU A 50 -3.73 4.30 -3.13
CA LEU A 50 -4.86 3.49 -3.61
C LEU A 50 -4.43 2.06 -3.95
N CYS A 51 -3.27 1.86 -4.60
CA CYS A 51 -2.76 0.51 -4.87
C CYS A 51 -2.41 -0.25 -3.58
N ILE A 52 -1.84 0.43 -2.59
CA ILE A 52 -1.57 -0.15 -1.26
C ILE A 52 -2.87 -0.61 -0.60
N ASN A 53 -3.91 0.24 -0.61
CA ASN A 53 -5.21 -0.08 -0.05
C ASN A 53 -5.89 -1.27 -0.76
N ASP A 54 -5.82 -1.33 -2.09
CA ASP A 54 -6.31 -2.48 -2.88
C ASP A 54 -5.62 -3.79 -2.42
N LEU A 55 -4.29 -3.77 -2.29
CA LEU A 55 -3.53 -4.96 -1.86
C LEU A 55 -3.85 -5.37 -0.42
N LEU A 56 -4.01 -4.42 0.50
CA LEU A 56 -4.43 -4.70 1.88
C LEU A 56 -5.83 -5.34 1.90
N ASN A 57 -6.77 -4.85 1.11
CA ASN A 57 -8.12 -5.42 1.05
C ASN A 57 -8.12 -6.84 0.50
N ILE A 58 -7.33 -7.11 -0.56
CA ILE A 58 -7.16 -8.46 -1.11
C ILE A 58 -6.53 -9.40 -0.07
N MET A 59 -5.48 -8.94 0.62
CA MET A 59 -4.86 -9.69 1.70
C MET A 59 -5.86 -10.02 2.81
N HIS A 60 -6.64 -9.03 3.27
CA HIS A 60 -7.66 -9.24 4.29
C HIS A 60 -8.73 -10.24 3.83
N TYR A 61 -9.19 -10.15 2.59
CA TYR A 61 -10.14 -11.11 2.02
C TYR A 61 -9.60 -12.54 2.09
N PHE A 62 -8.40 -12.80 1.55
CA PHE A 62 -7.85 -14.16 1.53
C PHE A 62 -7.52 -14.68 2.94
N ASN A 63 -6.99 -13.83 3.82
CA ASN A 63 -6.65 -14.26 5.19
C ASN A 63 -7.90 -14.49 6.05
N SER A 64 -8.98 -13.73 5.86
CA SER A 64 -10.23 -13.90 6.62
C SER A 64 -11.02 -15.15 6.22
N VAL A 65 -10.86 -15.61 4.98
CA VAL A 65 -11.45 -16.87 4.49
C VAL A 65 -10.69 -18.10 5.06
N CYS A 66 -9.51 -17.90 5.64
CA CYS A 66 -8.84 -18.98 6.36
C CYS A 66 -9.43 -19.17 7.77
N ILE A 67 -10.43 -20.04 7.86
CA ILE A 67 -11.19 -20.32 9.10
C ILE A 67 -10.66 -21.55 9.86
N ASP A 68 -9.83 -22.41 9.23
CA ASP A 68 -9.45 -23.71 9.82
C ASP A 68 -7.96 -23.79 10.24
N ASP A 69 -7.69 -24.63 11.25
CA ASP A 69 -6.38 -24.96 11.87
C ASP A 69 -5.22 -25.29 10.91
N VAL A 70 -5.50 -25.42 9.60
CA VAL A 70 -4.53 -25.66 8.53
C VAL A 70 -3.65 -24.44 8.24
N CYS A 71 -4.07 -23.23 8.66
CA CYS A 71 -3.28 -22.00 8.51
C CYS A 71 -2.12 -21.82 9.52
N THR A 72 -1.84 -22.83 10.36
CA THR A 72 -0.79 -22.80 11.39
C THR A 72 0.54 -23.42 10.96
N LYS A 73 0.78 -23.60 9.66
CA LYS A 73 2.13 -24.00 9.21
C LYS A 73 3.03 -22.77 9.25
N ASP A 74 4.14 -22.87 9.96
CA ASP A 74 5.09 -21.84 10.40
C ASP A 74 5.61 -20.83 9.34
N THR A 75 5.18 -20.94 8.09
CA THR A 75 5.60 -20.07 6.99
C THR A 75 4.47 -19.21 6.46
N ARG A 76 4.65 -17.90 6.56
CA ARG A 76 3.80 -16.89 5.90
C ARG A 76 4.47 -16.40 4.63
N TYR A 77 3.71 -15.74 3.76
CA TYR A 77 4.19 -15.31 2.45
C TYR A 77 3.96 -13.83 2.24
N SER A 78 4.93 -13.14 1.66
CA SER A 78 4.84 -11.72 1.30
C SER A 78 5.07 -11.53 -0.20
N ILE A 79 4.49 -10.46 -0.75
CA ILE A 79 4.70 -10.05 -2.14
C ILE A 79 5.73 -8.93 -2.16
N GLY A 80 6.67 -9.01 -3.11
CA GLY A 80 7.60 -7.93 -3.43
C GLY A 80 7.98 -7.97 -4.90
N LEU A 81 9.04 -7.25 -5.26
CA LEU A 81 9.63 -7.31 -6.60
C LEU A 81 11.01 -7.95 -6.57
N ASN A 82 11.40 -8.60 -7.67
CA ASN A 82 12.80 -8.97 -7.93
C ASN A 82 13.58 -7.78 -8.52
N LEU A 83 14.85 -8.00 -8.87
CA LEU A 83 15.71 -6.96 -9.46
C LEU A 83 15.25 -6.50 -10.85
N ASP A 84 14.47 -7.31 -11.56
CA ASP A 84 13.90 -6.99 -12.87
C ASP A 84 12.56 -6.25 -12.75
N GLY A 85 12.07 -6.01 -11.53
CA GLY A 85 10.76 -5.39 -11.29
C GLY A 85 9.58 -6.34 -11.55
N GLU A 86 9.82 -7.65 -11.52
CA GLU A 86 8.77 -8.68 -11.58
C GLU A 86 8.24 -9.02 -10.19
N PRO A 87 6.91 -9.20 -10.03
CA PRO A 87 6.32 -9.70 -8.79
C PRO A 87 6.90 -11.04 -8.38
N ILE A 88 7.25 -11.17 -7.10
CA ILE A 88 7.72 -12.42 -6.50
C ILE A 88 7.08 -12.62 -5.13
N ILE A 89 6.97 -13.88 -4.74
CA ILE A 89 6.50 -14.29 -3.42
C ILE A 89 7.70 -14.76 -2.60
N ARG A 90 7.82 -14.27 -1.36
CA ARG A 90 8.88 -14.66 -0.43
C ARG A 90 8.28 -15.23 0.84
N ALA A 91 8.98 -16.16 1.49
CA ALA A 91 8.64 -16.55 2.84
C ALA A 91 8.91 -15.35 3.78
N ALA A 92 7.90 -14.94 4.54
CA ALA A 92 7.95 -13.83 5.49
C ALA A 92 8.43 -14.26 6.89
N ASN A 93 9.25 -15.32 6.95
CA ASN A 93 9.72 -15.90 8.20
C ASN A 93 10.74 -14.95 8.81
N ASN A 94 10.35 -14.22 9.86
CA ASN A 94 11.12 -13.19 10.56
C ASN A 94 11.16 -11.79 9.92
N ASP A 95 10.29 -11.49 8.96
CA ASP A 95 10.17 -10.13 8.42
C ASP A 95 9.39 -9.21 9.37
N TYR A 96 10.08 -8.64 10.36
CA TYR A 96 9.58 -7.55 11.18
C TYR A 96 9.39 -6.31 10.29
N GLY A 97 8.15 -6.07 9.83
CA GLY A 97 7.79 -4.83 9.13
C GLY A 97 7.07 -4.99 7.80
N THR A 98 6.85 -6.21 7.30
CA THR A 98 6.10 -6.41 6.04
C THR A 98 4.60 -6.26 6.26
N ALA A 99 3.98 -5.25 5.63
CA ALA A 99 2.55 -4.95 5.77
C ALA A 99 1.62 -5.90 4.98
N PHE A 100 2.14 -6.62 3.99
CA PHE A 100 1.37 -7.49 3.09
C PHE A 100 1.77 -8.95 3.28
N VAL A 101 1.03 -9.67 4.13
CA VAL A 101 1.35 -11.04 4.52
C VAL A 101 0.15 -11.96 4.32
N PHE A 102 0.37 -13.08 3.63
CA PHE A 102 -0.61 -14.10 3.31
C PHE A 102 -0.32 -15.38 4.07
N ASN A 103 -1.37 -16.06 4.53
CA ASN A 103 -1.25 -17.35 5.23
C ASN A 103 -0.94 -18.52 4.27
N ARG A 104 -1.19 -18.37 2.97
CA ARG A 104 -0.95 -19.39 1.94
C ARG A 104 -0.22 -18.80 0.74
N TYR A 105 0.65 -19.59 0.13
CA TYR A 105 1.36 -19.22 -1.09
C TYR A 105 0.38 -18.96 -2.25
N ASP A 106 -0.56 -19.88 -2.48
CA ASP A 106 -1.56 -19.76 -3.56
C ASP A 106 -2.40 -18.47 -3.47
N ASP A 107 -2.64 -17.97 -2.26
CA ASP A 107 -3.40 -16.73 -2.07
C ASP A 107 -2.56 -15.50 -2.41
N ALA A 108 -1.26 -15.54 -2.11
CA ALA A 108 -0.32 -14.51 -2.56
C ALA A 108 -0.16 -14.52 -4.10
N GLU A 109 -0.16 -15.70 -4.72
CA GLU A 109 -0.12 -15.85 -6.19
C GLU A 109 -1.38 -15.25 -6.84
N LYS A 110 -2.56 -15.61 -6.35
CA LYS A 110 -3.82 -15.00 -6.81
C LYS A 110 -3.87 -13.50 -6.57
N ALA A 111 -3.32 -13.01 -5.46
CA ALA A 111 -3.24 -11.59 -5.20
C ALA A 111 -2.36 -10.86 -6.24
N ILE A 112 -1.28 -11.49 -6.71
CA ILE A 112 -0.47 -10.96 -7.82
C ILE A 112 -1.30 -10.88 -9.11
N GLU A 113 -2.05 -11.94 -9.42
CA GLU A 113 -2.91 -11.97 -10.62
C GLU A 113 -4.00 -10.89 -10.57
N ILE A 114 -4.70 -10.75 -9.44
CA ILE A 114 -5.78 -9.76 -9.26
C ILE A 114 -5.25 -8.34 -9.31
N MET A 115 -4.12 -8.06 -8.63
CA MET A 115 -3.51 -6.73 -8.63
C MET A 115 -2.97 -6.35 -9.99
N GLY A 116 -2.37 -7.32 -10.69
CA GLY A 116 -1.60 -7.08 -11.89
C GLY A 116 -0.27 -6.39 -11.61
N LYS A 117 0.69 -6.65 -12.49
CA LYS A 117 2.08 -6.18 -12.39
C LYS A 117 2.20 -4.66 -12.24
N GLU A 118 1.44 -3.89 -13.00
CA GLU A 118 1.59 -2.43 -13.03
C GLU A 118 1.17 -1.77 -11.70
N LYS A 119 0.14 -2.29 -11.01
CA LYS A 119 -0.22 -1.79 -9.68
C LYS A 119 0.82 -2.17 -8.64
N LEU A 120 1.34 -3.40 -8.69
CA LEU A 120 2.40 -3.84 -7.76
C LEU A 120 3.69 -3.02 -7.93
N LYS A 121 4.04 -2.67 -9.17
CA LYS A 121 5.16 -1.76 -9.44
C LYS A 121 4.95 -0.39 -8.81
N LYS A 122 3.74 0.19 -8.85
CA LYS A 122 3.46 1.46 -8.16
C LYS A 122 3.67 1.37 -6.64
N ILE A 123 3.43 0.21 -6.03
CA ILE A 123 3.62 -0.01 -4.59
C ILE A 123 5.11 -0.13 -4.25
N PHE A 124 5.83 -1.02 -4.96
CA PHE A 124 7.15 -1.48 -4.54
C PHE A 124 8.33 -0.85 -5.29
N MET A 125 8.11 -0.23 -6.45
CA MET A 125 9.14 0.60 -7.07
C MET A 125 9.04 2.00 -6.46
N ASP A 126 10.11 2.42 -5.81
CA ASP A 126 10.29 3.83 -5.56
C ASP A 126 10.66 4.50 -6.88
N ARG A 127 9.87 5.50 -7.29
CA ARG A 127 10.40 6.49 -8.22
C ARG A 127 11.47 7.25 -7.44
N VAL A 128 12.74 6.90 -7.66
CA VAL A 128 13.86 7.81 -7.43
C VAL A 128 13.72 8.99 -8.38
#